data_AF-A0AAV8WJQ7-F1
#
_entry.id   AF-A0AAV8WJQ7-F1
#
_cell.length_a   1.000
_cell.length_b   1.000
_cell.length_c   1.000
_cell.angle_alpha   90.00
_cell.angle_beta   90.00
_cell.angle_gamma   90.00
#
_symmetry.space_group_name_H-M   'P 1'
#
loop_
_entity.id
_entity.type
_entity.pdbx_description
1 polymer ?
#
loop_
_entity_poly.entity_id
_entity_poly.type
_entity_poly.pdbx_seq_one_letter_code
_entity_poly.pdbx_strand_id
1 'polypeptide(L)'
;MAFGDYPAEYNPKVHGPYDPARFYGKPDTPFGQVKIGELGSWLARRNKHPSAIAGAFSRAWWRWQHKYVQPKRAGIAPFFHVVFGSMFVFYIFNYGKISHHRNYKYH
;
A
#
# COMPACT_ATOMS: atom_id res chain seq x y z
N MET A 1 -17.10 3.62 13.39
CA MET A 1 -16.85 4.54 12.26
C MET A 1 -17.58 3.99 11.06
N ALA A 2 -18.54 4.74 10.53
CA ALA A 2 -19.28 4.34 9.35
C ALA A 2 -18.44 4.60 8.09
N PHE A 3 -18.84 4.01 6.97
CA PHE A 3 -18.22 4.28 5.68
C PHE A 3 -18.48 5.72 5.27
N GLY A 4 -17.42 6.49 4.99
CA GLY A 4 -17.51 7.91 4.61
C GLY A 4 -17.21 8.90 5.74
N ASP A 5 -17.14 8.44 7.00
CA ASP A 5 -16.72 9.28 8.11
C ASP A 5 -15.21 9.61 8.04
N TYR A 6 -14.84 10.76 8.58
CA TYR A 6 -13.43 11.05 8.85
C TYR A 6 -12.85 10.09 9.91
N PRO A 7 -11.55 9.78 9.85
CA PRO A 7 -10.86 9.05 10.92
C PRO A 7 -11.08 9.72 12.28
N ALA A 8 -11.19 8.93 13.35
CA ALA A 8 -11.49 9.46 14.69
C ALA A 8 -10.33 10.30 15.21
N GLU A 9 -9.13 10.01 14.71
CA GLU A 9 -7.90 10.70 15.04
C GLU A 9 -7.73 12.01 14.26
N TYR A 10 -8.58 12.30 13.26
CA TYR A 10 -8.49 13.54 12.49
C TYR A 10 -9.12 14.72 13.25
N ASN A 11 -8.29 15.72 13.57
CA ASN A 11 -8.74 17.01 14.09
C ASN A 11 -8.40 18.14 13.09
N PRO A 12 -9.39 18.83 12.49
CA PRO A 12 -9.15 19.89 11.50
C PRO A 12 -8.40 21.10 12.10
N LYS A 13 -8.54 21.37 13.40
CA LYS A 13 -7.81 22.47 14.06
C LYS A 13 -6.31 22.22 14.19
N VAL A 14 -5.91 20.95 14.24
CA VAL A 14 -4.50 20.55 14.38
C VAL A 14 -3.89 20.19 13.02
N HIS A 15 -4.67 19.54 12.16
CA HIS A 15 -4.17 18.95 10.92
C HIS A 15 -4.39 19.81 9.67
N GLY A 16 -5.23 20.85 9.75
CA GLY A 16 -5.67 21.62 8.58
C GLY A 16 -6.65 20.82 7.72
N PRO A 17 -6.68 21.08 6.40
CA PRO A 17 -7.53 20.33 5.46
C PRO A 17 -7.26 18.83 5.51
N TYR A 18 -8.31 18.05 5.28
CA TYR A 18 -8.19 16.60 5.25
C TYR A 18 -7.35 16.13 4.05
N ASP A 19 -6.37 15.28 4.31
CA ASP A 19 -5.52 14.63 3.33
C ASP A 19 -5.76 13.11 3.41
N PRO A 20 -6.38 12.50 2.39
CA PRO A 20 -6.68 11.07 2.38
C PRO A 20 -5.42 10.19 2.24
N ALA A 21 -4.25 10.75 1.91
CA ALA A 21 -2.97 10.04 1.91
C ALA A 21 -2.34 9.95 3.32
N ARG A 22 -2.75 10.80 4.27
CA ARG A 22 -2.12 10.92 5.58
C ARG A 22 -2.66 9.90 6.59
N PHE A 23 -1.78 9.40 7.45
CA PHE A 23 -2.19 8.63 8.63
C PHE A 23 -2.28 9.57 9.83
N TYR A 24 -3.46 9.64 10.45
CA TYR A 24 -3.75 10.55 11.56
C TYR A 24 -3.57 9.93 12.94
N GLY A 25 -3.48 8.60 13.03
CA GLY A 25 -3.20 7.91 14.29
C GLY A 25 -1.75 8.03 14.73
N LYS A 26 -1.46 7.49 15.91
CA LYS A 26 -0.09 7.42 16.46
C LYS A 26 0.80 6.57 15.55
N PRO A 27 1.86 7.13 14.92
CA PRO A 27 2.78 6.34 14.12
C PRO A 27 3.57 5.37 15.01
N ASP A 28 3.85 4.19 14.47
CA ASP A 28 4.77 3.21 15.06
C ASP A 28 6.16 3.39 14.43
N THR A 29 7.16 2.64 14.91
CA THR A 29 8.50 2.61 14.34
C THR A 29 8.44 2.38 12.82
N PRO A 30 9.02 3.27 12.01
CA PRO A 30 9.12 3.07 10.56
C PRO A 30 9.80 1.74 10.24
N PHE A 31 9.29 1.02 9.23
CA PHE A 31 9.80 -0.31 8.88
C PHE A 31 11.33 -0.34 8.70
N GLY A 32 11.91 0.68 8.06
CA GLY A 32 13.37 0.77 7.86
C GLY A 32 14.21 1.00 9.12
N GLN A 33 13.58 1.24 10.28
CA GLN A 33 14.26 1.40 11.58
C GLN A 33 14.02 0.20 12.52
N VAL A 34 13.30 -0.82 12.07
CA VAL A 34 12.98 -2.00 12.88
C VAL A 34 14.16 -2.98 12.83
N LYS A 35 14.58 -3.47 14.00
CA LYS A 35 15.59 -4.53 14.08
C LYS A 35 15.00 -5.86 13.61
N ILE A 36 15.78 -6.68 12.91
CA ILE A 36 15.33 -7.99 12.39
C ILE A 36 14.75 -8.87 13.50
N GLY A 37 15.39 -8.91 14.67
CA GLY A 37 14.90 -9.68 15.84
C GLY A 37 13.58 -9.18 16.43
N GLU A 38 13.15 -7.95 16.09
CA GLU A 38 11.91 -7.34 16.57
C GLU A 38 10.78 -7.40 15.52
N LEU A 39 11.04 -7.92 14.30
CA LEU A 39 10.06 -7.93 13.22
C LEU A 39 8.77 -8.67 13.57
N GLY A 40 8.88 -9.80 14.29
CA GLY A 40 7.71 -10.57 14.71
C GLY A 40 6.79 -9.78 15.64
N SER A 41 7.35 -9.13 16.67
CA SER A 41 6.57 -8.30 17.62
C SER A 41 6.07 -7.02 16.97
N TRP A 42 6.83 -6.44 16.03
CA TRP A 42 6.43 -5.29 15.22
C TRP A 42 5.24 -5.59 14.30
N LEU A 43 5.18 -6.78 13.69
CA LEU A 43 4.02 -7.23 12.92
C LEU A 43 2.84 -7.57 13.84
N ALA A 44 3.11 -8.18 15.01
CA ALA A 44 2.08 -8.62 15.94
C ALA A 44 1.21 -7.46 16.44
N ARG A 45 1.82 -6.31 16.76
CA ARG A 45 1.14 -5.11 17.28
C ARG A 45 0.34 -4.30 16.24
N ARG A 46 0.38 -4.68 14.96
CA ARG A 46 -0.43 -4.01 13.93
C ARG A 46 -1.91 -4.33 14.09
N ASN A 47 -2.76 -3.33 13.84
CA ASN A 47 -4.20 -3.53 13.79
C ASN A 47 -4.58 -4.31 12.52
N LYS A 48 -5.07 -5.54 12.71
CA LYS A 48 -5.45 -6.48 11.64
C LYS A 48 -6.94 -6.42 11.29
N HIS A 49 -7.69 -5.48 11.87
CA HIS A 49 -9.10 -5.32 11.57
C HIS A 49 -9.30 -4.97 10.07
N PRO A 50 -10.31 -5.54 9.38
CA PRO A 50 -10.51 -5.31 7.95
C PRO A 50 -10.61 -3.82 7.56
N SER A 51 -11.25 -2.99 8.40
CA SER A 51 -11.33 -1.54 8.14
C SER A 51 -9.97 -0.84 8.23
N ALA A 52 -9.07 -1.31 9.12
CA ALA A 52 -7.72 -0.77 9.22
C ALA A 52 -6.88 -1.11 7.97
N ILE A 53 -7.06 -2.32 7.45
CA ILE A 53 -6.45 -2.79 6.21
C ILE A 53 -6.97 -1.98 5.01
N ALA A 54 -8.30 -1.83 4.88
CA ALA A 54 -8.92 -1.02 3.83
C ALA A 54 -8.44 0.44 3.89
N GLY A 55 -8.33 1.01 5.09
CA GLY A 55 -7.75 2.34 5.30
C GLY A 55 -6.29 2.43 4.87
N ALA A 56 -5.48 1.39 5.10
CA ALA A 56 -4.09 1.35 4.64
C ALA A 56 -3.99 1.34 3.11
N PHE A 57 -4.80 0.52 2.42
CA PHE A 57 -4.88 0.50 0.96
C PHE A 57 -5.37 1.83 0.40
N SER A 58 -6.41 2.42 0.99
CA SER A 58 -6.93 3.75 0.60
C SER A 58 -5.83 4.81 0.68
N ARG A 59 -5.09 4.90 1.80
CA ARG A 59 -3.99 5.85 1.91
C ARG A 59 -2.87 5.59 0.90
N ALA A 60 -2.54 4.33 0.61
CA ALA A 60 -1.54 3.99 -0.40
C ALA A 60 -2.01 4.41 -1.81
N TRP A 61 -3.28 4.18 -2.12
CA TRP A 61 -3.92 4.64 -3.35
C TRP A 61 -3.83 6.15 -3.52
N TRP A 62 -4.19 6.92 -2.50
CA TRP A 62 -4.10 8.38 -2.54
C TRP A 62 -2.66 8.90 -2.67
N ARG A 63 -1.68 8.28 -1.99
CA ARG A 63 -0.25 8.60 -2.20
C ARG A 63 0.18 8.40 -3.65
N TRP A 64 -0.24 7.30 -4.27
CA TRP A 64 0.07 7.00 -5.67
C TRP A 64 -0.63 7.97 -6.63
N GLN A 65 -1.90 8.28 -6.39
CA GLN A 65 -2.70 9.25 -7.13
C GLN A 65 -2.05 10.64 -7.12
N HIS A 66 -1.73 11.17 -5.93
CA HIS A 66 -1.07 12.47 -5.77
C HIS A 66 0.28 12.52 -6.48
N LYS A 67 1.02 11.40 -6.53
CA LYS A 67 2.36 11.36 -7.10
C LYS A 67 2.38 11.17 -8.63
N TYR A 68 1.47 10.36 -9.17
CA TYR A 68 1.59 9.90 -10.56
C TYR A 68 0.40 10.19 -11.45
N VAL A 69 -0.80 10.44 -10.89
CA VAL A 69 -2.05 10.57 -11.68
C VAL A 69 -2.52 12.02 -11.72
N GLN A 70 -2.64 12.65 -10.57
CA GLN A 70 -3.22 13.99 -10.41
C GLN A 70 -2.27 15.18 -10.66
N PRO A 71 -0.93 15.04 -10.74
CA PRO A 71 -0.08 16.17 -11.12
C PRO A 71 -0.50 16.78 -12.46
N LYS A 72 -0.52 18.12 -12.55
CA LYS A 72 -0.90 18.86 -13.78
C LYS A 72 -0.11 18.43 -15.02
N ARG A 73 1.13 17.96 -14.84
CA ARG A 73 2.01 17.44 -15.88
C ARG A 73 2.38 15.98 -15.57
N ALA A 74 1.38 15.12 -15.48
CA ALA A 74 1.59 13.69 -15.32
C ALA A 74 2.12 13.05 -16.61
N GLY A 75 3.04 12.09 -16.48
CA GLY A 75 3.52 11.27 -17.59
C GLY A 75 2.74 9.96 -17.73
N ILE A 76 3.22 9.07 -18.59
CA ILE A 76 2.62 7.72 -18.82
C ILE A 76 2.94 6.70 -17.71
N ALA A 77 3.75 7.07 -16.71
CA ALA A 77 4.14 6.21 -15.60
C ALA A 77 2.99 5.45 -14.90
N PRO A 78 1.85 6.06 -14.49
CA PRO A 78 0.78 5.32 -13.83
C PRO A 78 0.18 4.22 -14.70
N PHE A 79 0.13 4.39 -16.02
CA PHE A 79 -0.32 3.35 -16.94
C PHE A 79 0.61 2.14 -16.88
N PHE A 80 1.93 2.35 -17.02
CA PHE A 80 2.90 1.26 -16.92
C PHE A 80 2.93 0.61 -15.54
N HIS A 81 2.73 1.36 -14.46
CA HIS A 81 2.60 0.76 -13.12
C HIS A 81 1.46 -0.26 -13.05
N VAL A 82 0.30 0.06 -13.63
CA VAL A 82 -0.86 -0.86 -13.68
C VAL A 82 -0.56 -2.06 -14.58
N VAL A 83 0.08 -1.85 -15.73
CA VAL A 83 0.49 -2.93 -16.65
C VAL A 83 1.48 -3.87 -15.98
N PHE A 84 2.57 -3.36 -15.39
CA PHE A 84 3.54 -4.21 -14.69
C PHE A 84 2.91 -4.91 -13.47
N GLY A 85 2.04 -4.21 -12.74
CA GLY A 85 1.30 -4.79 -11.62
C GLY A 85 0.40 -5.95 -12.07
N SER A 86 -0.32 -5.78 -13.19
CA SER A 86 -1.19 -6.84 -13.72
C SER A 86 -0.37 -8.03 -14.22
N MET A 87 0.72 -7.78 -14.96
CA MET A 87 1.66 -8.83 -15.39
C MET A 87 2.19 -9.64 -14.21
N PHE A 88 2.58 -8.97 -13.12
CA PHE A 88 3.05 -9.63 -11.90
C PHE A 88 1.97 -10.48 -11.23
N VAL A 89 0.75 -9.96 -11.10
CA VAL A 89 -0.39 -10.70 -10.53
C VAL A 89 -0.71 -11.93 -11.39
N PHE A 90 -0.76 -11.78 -12.72
CA PHE A 90 -0.98 -12.90 -13.63
C PHE A 90 0.14 -13.93 -13.57
N TYR A 91 1.39 -13.49 -13.40
CA TYR A 91 2.51 -14.41 -13.21
C TYR A 91 2.33 -15.24 -11.94
N ILE A 92 1.94 -14.63 -10.81
CA ILE A 92 1.67 -15.36 -9.56
C ILE A 92 0.53 -16.36 -9.75
N PHE A 93 -0.60 -15.95 -10.34
CA PHE A 93 -1.74 -16.83 -10.53
C PHE A 93 -1.46 -17.98 -11.50
N ASN A 94 -0.60 -17.78 -12.48
CA ASN A 94 -0.21 -18.82 -13.43
C ASN A 94 1.09 -19.54 -13.04
N TYR A 95 1.70 -19.19 -11.89
CA TYR A 95 3.01 -19.71 -11.51
C TYR A 95 3.03 -21.24 -11.45
N GLY A 96 1.97 -21.88 -10.93
CA GLY A 96 1.87 -23.34 -10.90
C GLY A 96 1.99 -23.98 -12.29
N LYS A 97 1.34 -23.40 -13.30
CA LYS A 97 1.38 -23.88 -14.70
C LYS A 97 2.74 -23.61 -15.36
N ILE A 98 3.38 -22.48 -15.02
CA ILE A 98 4.68 -22.08 -15.58
C ILE A 98 5.83 -22.86 -14.89
N SER A 99 5.65 -23.27 -13.64
CA SER A 99 6.71 -23.86 -12.81
C SER A 99 7.31 -25.17 -13.36
N HIS A 100 6.59 -25.87 -14.25
CA HIS A 100 7.10 -27.06 -14.95
C HIS A 100 8.39 -26.81 -15.73
N HIS A 101 8.60 -25.57 -16.18
CA HIS A 101 9.80 -25.15 -16.89
C HIS A 101 10.99 -24.80 -15.99
N ARG A 102 10.84 -24.85 -14.65
CA ARG A 102 11.92 -24.46 -13.71
C ARG A 102 13.17 -25.33 -13.81
N ASN A 103 13.00 -26.61 -14.14
CA ASN A 103 14.11 -27.56 -14.28
C ASN A 103 14.63 -27.63 -15.72
N TYR A 104 14.03 -26.87 -16.64
CA TYR A 104 14.52 -26.76 -18.01
C TYR A 104 15.68 -25.77 -18.03
N LYS A 105 16.85 -26.21 -18.49
CA LYS A 105 17.94 -25.29 -18.81
C LYS A 105 17.60 -24.64 -20.15
N TYR A 106 17.26 -23.37 -20.10
CA TYR A 106 17.24 -22.53 -21.29
C TYR A 106 18.68 -22.13 -21.61
N HIS A 107 18.99 -22.07 -22.90
CA HIS A 107 20.30 -21.68 -23.41
C HIS A 107 20.65 -20.23 -23.05
#